data_AF-M3XL19-F1
#
_entry.id   AF-M3XL19-F1
#
_cell.length_a   1.000
_cell.length_b   1.000
_cell.length_c   1.000
_cell.angle_alpha   90.00
_cell.angle_beta   90.00
_cell.angle_gamma   90.00
#
_symmetry.space_group_name_H-M   'P 1'
#
loop_
_entity.id
_entity.type
_entity.pdbx_description
1 polymer ?
#
loop_
_entity_poly.entity_id
_entity_poly.type
_entity_poly.pdbx_seq_one_letter_code
_entity_poly.pdbx_strand_id
1 'polypeptide(L)'
;MCKYDFVEIEEPSEGTILGRWCGSKPVPGKQLSKGNQIRIRFVSDEYFSSEPGFCIHYTLIMPHHPDTATPSVLPPAVLPLDMLNEAVSSFNTVEELIKFLEPDRWQLDLDDLYKPTWQMLGKAFIHGRKSKVMDLNLLREEVKLYSCTPRNFSVSLREELKRADTIFWPNCLLVKRCGGNCVCCSHNCNECQCVPTKVTKRYHEVLQLKHRVGIRGLHKSLADVPLEHHEECDCVCKGNTEG
;
A
#
# COMPACT_ATOMS: atom_id res chain seq x y z
N MET A 1 -21.45 -29.88 -18.35
CA MET A 1 -20.82 -28.53 -18.31
C MET A 1 -19.53 -28.64 -17.52
N CYS A 2 -18.44 -27.99 -17.96
CA CYS A 2 -17.15 -28.02 -17.26
C CYS A 2 -17.18 -27.01 -16.09
N LYS A 3 -17.42 -27.51 -14.88
CA LYS A 3 -17.70 -26.68 -13.69
C LYS A 3 -16.55 -26.67 -12.68
N TYR A 4 -15.84 -27.79 -12.57
CA TYR A 4 -14.87 -28.06 -11.52
C TYR A 4 -13.45 -27.93 -12.07
N ASP A 5 -13.04 -28.89 -12.90
CA ASP A 5 -11.82 -28.78 -13.68
C ASP A 5 -12.10 -28.23 -15.07
N PHE A 6 -11.42 -27.15 -15.45
CA PHE A 6 -11.48 -26.64 -16.80
C PHE A 6 -10.29 -25.75 -17.19
N VAL A 7 -10.00 -25.73 -18.48
CA VAL A 7 -9.23 -24.68 -19.14
C VAL A 7 -10.21 -23.76 -19.84
N GLU A 8 -10.04 -22.46 -19.65
CA GLU A 8 -10.78 -21.40 -20.32
C GLU A 8 -9.81 -20.52 -21.10
N ILE A 9 -10.19 -20.17 -22.32
CA ILE A 9 -9.43 -19.24 -23.16
C ILE A 9 -10.31 -18.01 -23.39
N GLU A 10 -9.75 -16.85 -23.10
CA GLU A 10 -10.39 -15.54 -23.20
C GLU A 10 -9.62 -14.67 -24.21
N GLU A 11 -10.36 -13.87 -24.96
CA GLU A 11 -9.85 -12.82 -25.84
C GLU A 11 -9.97 -11.48 -25.09
N PRO A 12 -8.85 -10.97 -24.52
CA PRO A 12 -8.90 -9.76 -23.69
C PRO A 12 -9.36 -8.53 -24.46
N SER A 13 -9.05 -8.47 -25.77
CA SER A 13 -9.39 -7.32 -26.61
C SER A 13 -10.89 -7.10 -26.77
N GLU A 14 -11.70 -8.17 -26.69
CA GLU A 14 -13.16 -8.12 -26.81
C GLU A 14 -13.86 -8.48 -25.47
N GLY A 15 -13.11 -8.90 -24.45
CA GLY A 15 -13.67 -9.43 -23.20
C GLY A 15 -14.49 -10.71 -23.40
N THR A 16 -14.26 -11.44 -24.49
CA THR A 16 -15.07 -12.62 -24.86
C THR A 16 -14.37 -13.93 -24.47
N ILE A 17 -15.16 -14.89 -23.99
CA ILE A 17 -14.67 -16.25 -23.70
C ILE A 17 -14.72 -17.06 -25.01
N LEU A 18 -13.56 -17.38 -25.57
CA LEU A 18 -13.44 -18.20 -26.78
C LEU A 18 -13.91 -19.64 -26.54
N GLY A 19 -13.68 -20.15 -25.33
CA GLY A 19 -14.26 -21.43 -24.93
C GLY A 19 -13.80 -21.95 -23.57
N ARG A 20 -14.49 -23.00 -23.12
CA ARG A 20 -14.22 -23.71 -21.86
C ARG A 20 -14.23 -25.23 -22.06
N TRP A 21 -13.13 -25.88 -21.69
CA TRP A 21 -12.85 -27.30 -21.92
C TRP A 21 -12.48 -28.03 -20.64
N CYS A 22 -12.82 -29.31 -20.60
CA CYS A 22 -12.50 -30.26 -19.53
C CYS A 22 -12.34 -31.64 -20.15
N GLY A 23 -11.75 -32.61 -19.44
CA GLY A 23 -11.41 -33.95 -19.96
C GLY A 23 -12.58 -34.75 -20.54
N SER A 24 -13.83 -34.35 -20.32
CA SER A 24 -15.02 -34.95 -20.93
C SER A 24 -15.36 -34.44 -22.33
N LYS A 25 -14.65 -33.41 -22.83
CA LYS A 25 -14.88 -32.81 -24.15
C LYS A 25 -13.70 -33.12 -25.08
N PRO A 26 -13.93 -33.24 -26.39
CA PRO A 26 -12.83 -33.37 -27.35
C PRO A 26 -11.90 -32.16 -27.25
N VAL A 27 -10.62 -32.40 -27.54
CA VAL A 27 -9.61 -31.34 -27.63
C VAL A 27 -10.09 -30.28 -28.62
N PRO A 28 -10.10 -28.98 -28.26
CA PRO A 28 -10.53 -27.94 -29.17
C PRO A 28 -9.66 -27.90 -30.44
N GLY A 29 -10.27 -27.45 -31.53
CA GLY A 29 -9.51 -26.99 -32.69
C GLY A 29 -8.66 -25.77 -32.35
N LYS A 30 -7.80 -25.37 -33.29
CA LYS A 30 -6.94 -24.18 -33.15
C LYS A 30 -7.80 -22.95 -32.85
N GLN A 31 -7.48 -22.26 -31.76
CA GLN A 31 -8.07 -20.96 -31.45
C GLN A 31 -7.18 -19.87 -32.05
N LEU A 32 -7.79 -18.97 -32.82
CA LEU A 32 -7.08 -17.82 -33.41
C LEU A 32 -7.51 -16.57 -32.65
N SER A 33 -6.58 -15.97 -31.91
CA SER A 33 -6.81 -14.65 -31.32
C SER A 33 -6.86 -13.61 -32.43
N LYS A 34 -7.77 -12.64 -32.29
CA LYS A 34 -7.82 -11.46 -33.18
C LYS A 34 -6.81 -10.39 -32.74
N GLY A 35 -6.37 -10.45 -31.49
CA GLY A 35 -5.42 -9.53 -30.89
C GLY A 35 -4.00 -10.07 -30.83
N ASN A 36 -3.14 -9.33 -30.13
CA ASN A 36 -1.78 -9.71 -29.80
C ASN A 36 -1.67 -10.41 -28.43
N GLN A 37 -2.80 -10.67 -27.77
CA GLN A 37 -2.85 -11.26 -26.43
C GLN A 37 -3.98 -12.28 -26.35
N ILE A 38 -3.73 -13.36 -25.63
CA ILE A 38 -4.75 -14.34 -25.27
C ILE A 38 -4.57 -14.66 -23.79
N ARG A 39 -5.67 -14.80 -23.04
CA ARG A 39 -5.62 -15.15 -21.62
C ARG A 39 -6.10 -16.57 -21.44
N ILE A 40 -5.31 -17.36 -20.72
CA ILE A 40 -5.60 -18.77 -20.45
C ILE A 40 -5.77 -18.92 -18.95
N ARG A 41 -6.91 -19.48 -18.54
CA ARG A 41 -7.25 -19.71 -17.14
C ARG A 41 -7.45 -21.20 -16.91
N PHE A 42 -6.58 -21.80 -16.12
CA PHE A 42 -6.73 -23.18 -15.66
C PHE A 42 -7.32 -23.18 -14.25
N VAL A 43 -8.42 -23.90 -14.08
CA VAL A 43 -9.09 -24.11 -12.80
C VAL A 43 -9.17 -25.61 -12.58
N SER A 44 -8.76 -26.07 -11.40
CA SER A 44 -8.87 -27.47 -11.01
C SER A 44 -9.26 -27.58 -9.54
N ASP A 45 -9.95 -28.66 -9.17
CA ASP A 45 -10.28 -29.00 -7.79
C ASP A 45 -9.44 -30.19 -7.26
N GLU A 46 -9.63 -30.57 -6.00
CA GLU A 46 -8.86 -31.64 -5.34
C GLU A 46 -9.46 -33.05 -5.55
N TYR A 47 -10.48 -33.22 -6.39
CA TYR A 47 -11.20 -34.49 -6.54
C TYR A 47 -10.66 -35.31 -7.73
N PHE A 48 -9.89 -36.35 -7.42
CA PHE A 48 -9.24 -37.29 -8.37
C PHE A 48 -8.16 -36.68 -9.28
N SER A 49 -6.91 -36.71 -8.83
CA SER A 49 -5.72 -36.50 -9.65
C SER A 49 -5.43 -37.72 -10.55
N SER A 50 -6.32 -38.05 -11.49
CA SER A 50 -6.14 -39.20 -12.38
C SER A 50 -5.55 -38.85 -13.75
N GLU A 51 -5.66 -37.59 -14.19
CA GLU A 51 -5.30 -37.17 -15.56
C GLU A 51 -4.03 -36.30 -15.61
N PRO A 52 -3.24 -36.35 -16.71
CA PRO A 52 -1.92 -35.71 -16.82
C PRO A 52 -1.94 -34.16 -16.95
N GLY A 53 -3.07 -33.51 -16.68
CA GLY A 53 -3.23 -32.06 -16.80
C GLY A 53 -3.50 -31.58 -18.23
N PHE A 54 -3.07 -30.36 -18.56
CA PHE A 54 -3.27 -29.74 -19.87
C PHE A 54 -1.92 -29.38 -20.52
N CYS A 55 -1.85 -29.52 -21.84
CA CYS A 55 -0.71 -29.07 -22.64
C CYS A 55 -1.20 -28.07 -23.68
N ILE A 56 -0.51 -26.93 -23.79
CA ILE A 56 -0.82 -25.91 -24.78
C ILE A 56 0.34 -25.74 -25.75
N HIS A 57 0.00 -25.66 -27.03
CA HIS A 57 0.92 -25.27 -28.08
C HIS A 57 0.40 -23.97 -28.69
N TYR A 58 1.29 -22.98 -28.81
CA TYR A 58 0.97 -21.73 -29.48
C TYR A 58 1.91 -21.52 -30.65
N THR A 59 1.44 -20.78 -31.64
CA THR A 59 2.24 -20.31 -32.76
C THR A 59 1.87 -18.87 -33.02
N LEU A 60 2.87 -18.00 -33.06
CA LEU A 60 2.65 -16.60 -33.41
C LEU A 60 2.38 -16.52 -34.91
N ILE A 61 1.20 -16.01 -35.28
CA ILE A 61 0.85 -15.75 -36.67
C ILE A 61 1.16 -14.28 -36.92
N MET A 62 2.29 -14.00 -37.56
CA MET A 62 2.56 -12.66 -38.06
C MET A 62 1.61 -12.41 -39.24
N PRO A 63 0.82 -11.32 -39.25
CA PRO A 63 0.14 -10.92 -40.46
C PRO A 63 1.20 -10.69 -41.53
N HIS A 64 1.12 -11.43 -42.65
CA HIS A 64 1.94 -11.17 -43.82
C HIS A 64 1.60 -9.77 -44.34
N HIS A 65 2.30 -8.76 -43.86
CA HIS A 65 2.40 -7.47 -44.51
C HIS A 65 3.65 -7.52 -45.39
N PRO A 66 3.52 -7.36 -46.73
CA PRO A 66 4.68 -7.16 -47.57
C PRO A 66 5.38 -5.87 -47.13
N ASP A 67 6.64 -6.02 -46.73
CA ASP A 67 7.69 -5.02 -46.59
C ASP A 67 7.25 -3.57 -46.32
N THR A 68 7.25 -3.19 -45.05
CA THR A 68 7.77 -1.86 -44.69
C THR A 68 8.48 -1.98 -43.35
N ALA A 69 9.80 -1.79 -43.40
CA ALA A 69 10.65 -1.71 -42.23
C ALA A 69 10.26 -0.47 -41.41
N THR A 70 9.62 -0.71 -40.27
CA THR A 70 9.53 0.26 -39.17
C THR A 70 9.90 -0.49 -37.90
N PRO A 71 10.87 0.01 -37.10
CA PRO A 71 11.30 -0.69 -35.90
C PRO A 71 10.12 -0.74 -34.93
N SER A 72 9.62 -1.96 -34.69
CA SER A 72 8.65 -2.27 -33.65
C SER A 72 9.33 -2.11 -32.30
N VAL A 73 9.36 -0.88 -31.80
CA VAL A 73 9.61 -0.61 -30.40
C VAL A 73 8.40 -1.16 -29.64
N LEU A 74 8.58 -2.33 -29.02
CA LEU A 74 7.71 -2.79 -27.94
C LEU A 74 7.55 -1.62 -26.94
N PRO A 75 6.35 -1.28 -26.46
CA PRO A 75 6.26 -0.38 -25.33
C PRO A 75 6.93 -1.07 -24.13
N PRO A 76 8.01 -0.50 -23.57
CA PRO A 76 8.57 -1.02 -22.33
C PRO A 76 7.68 -0.50 -21.22
N ALA A 77 6.66 -1.26 -20.84
CA ALA A 77 5.85 -0.94 -19.68
C ALA A 77 6.04 -2.01 -18.59
N VAL A 78 7.29 -2.39 -18.34
CA VAL A 78 7.69 -2.77 -16.98
C VAL A 78 8.30 -1.49 -16.43
N LEU A 79 7.51 -0.70 -15.71
CA LEU A 79 8.07 0.41 -14.94
C LEU A 79 9.24 -0.15 -14.13
N PRO A 80 10.40 0.55 -14.06
CA PRO A 80 11.48 0.15 -13.17
C PRO A 80 10.91 -0.15 -11.79
N LEU A 81 11.33 -1.27 -11.18
CA LEU A 81 10.77 -1.75 -9.91
C LEU A 81 10.75 -0.65 -8.83
N ASP A 82 11.73 0.24 -8.86
CA ASP A 82 11.82 1.40 -7.97
C ASP A 82 10.70 2.42 -8.20
N MET A 83 10.37 2.73 -9.46
CA MET A 83 9.25 3.61 -9.80
C MET A 83 7.90 2.99 -9.40
N LEU A 84 7.78 1.66 -9.52
CA LEU A 84 6.58 0.96 -9.06
C LEU A 84 6.49 1.01 -7.53
N ASN A 85 7.58 0.77 -6.81
CA ASN A 85 7.62 0.87 -5.35
C ASN A 85 7.26 2.27 -4.84
N GLU A 86 7.79 3.31 -5.49
CA GLU A 86 7.43 4.69 -5.19
C GLU A 86 5.93 4.95 -5.42
N ALA A 87 5.38 4.52 -6.57
CA ALA A 87 3.96 4.66 -6.84
C ALA A 87 3.09 3.92 -5.79
N VAL A 88 3.44 2.68 -5.45
CA VAL A 88 2.75 1.85 -4.47
C VAL A 88 2.80 2.45 -3.05
N SER A 89 3.90 3.13 -2.71
CA SER A 89 4.06 3.76 -1.40
C SER A 89 3.02 4.86 -1.13
N SER A 90 2.47 5.48 -2.19
CA SER A 90 1.53 6.60 -2.09
C SER A 90 0.08 6.20 -1.74
N PHE A 91 -0.33 4.97 -2.05
CA PHE A 91 -1.72 4.51 -1.82
C PHE A 91 -1.94 4.09 -0.38
N ASN A 92 -3.11 4.37 0.22
CA ASN A 92 -3.38 4.01 1.61
C ASN A 92 -4.20 2.73 1.77
N THR A 93 -4.87 2.30 0.71
CA THR A 93 -5.72 1.11 0.73
C THR A 93 -5.36 0.13 -0.39
N VAL A 94 -5.67 -1.15 -0.17
CA VAL A 94 -5.55 -2.18 -1.21
C VAL A 94 -6.46 -1.87 -2.41
N GLU A 95 -7.63 -1.29 -2.18
CA GLU A 95 -8.54 -0.89 -3.25
C GLU A 95 -7.91 0.17 -4.17
N GLU A 96 -7.34 1.23 -3.61
CA GLU A 96 -6.64 2.27 -4.38
C GLU A 96 -5.47 1.68 -5.18
N LEU A 97 -4.70 0.78 -4.56
CA LEU A 97 -3.58 0.10 -5.21
C LEU A 97 -4.06 -0.72 -6.43
N ILE A 98 -5.07 -1.58 -6.25
CA ILE A 98 -5.55 -2.45 -7.34
C ILE A 98 -6.22 -1.62 -8.43
N LYS A 99 -6.96 -0.55 -8.09
CA LYS A 99 -7.50 0.40 -9.06
C LYS A 99 -6.42 1.05 -9.91
N PHE A 100 -5.29 1.40 -9.29
CA PHE A 100 -4.17 1.99 -10.02
C PHE A 100 -3.49 0.98 -10.95
N LEU A 101 -3.30 -0.26 -10.50
CA LEU A 101 -2.65 -1.30 -11.30
C LEU A 101 -3.52 -1.80 -12.46
N GLU A 102 -4.82 -2.02 -12.21
CA GLU A 102 -5.74 -2.72 -13.11
C GLU A 102 -7.15 -2.09 -13.06
N PRO A 103 -7.31 -0.86 -13.59
CA PRO A 103 -8.54 -0.07 -13.45
C PRO A 103 -9.79 -0.71 -14.08
N ASP A 104 -9.63 -1.60 -15.06
CA ASP A 104 -10.77 -2.22 -15.74
C ASP A 104 -11.31 -3.46 -15.00
N ARG A 105 -10.53 -4.09 -14.12
CA ARG A 105 -10.91 -5.33 -13.42
C ARG A 105 -10.72 -5.33 -11.92
N TRP A 106 -10.34 -4.20 -11.31
CA TRP A 106 -10.03 -4.13 -9.88
C TRP A 106 -11.10 -4.70 -8.96
N GLN A 107 -12.39 -4.60 -9.33
CA GLN A 107 -13.48 -5.16 -8.53
C GLN A 107 -13.40 -6.68 -8.46
N LEU A 108 -13.12 -7.34 -9.58
CA LEU A 108 -12.98 -8.79 -9.65
C LEU A 108 -11.74 -9.25 -8.88
N ASP A 109 -10.63 -8.53 -9.04
CA ASP A 109 -9.36 -8.84 -8.36
C ASP A 109 -9.50 -8.66 -6.83
N LEU A 110 -10.17 -7.58 -6.39
CA LEU A 110 -10.45 -7.32 -4.97
C LEU A 110 -11.40 -8.38 -4.39
N ASP A 111 -12.48 -8.71 -5.08
CA ASP A 111 -13.43 -9.75 -4.65
C ASP A 111 -12.76 -11.12 -4.54
N ASP A 112 -11.84 -11.47 -5.45
CA ASP A 112 -11.12 -12.74 -5.38
C ASP A 112 -10.16 -12.80 -4.20
N LEU A 113 -9.51 -11.69 -3.85
CA LEU A 113 -8.63 -11.59 -2.68
C LEU A 113 -9.38 -11.75 -1.34
N TYR A 114 -10.61 -11.22 -1.25
CA TYR A 114 -11.42 -11.30 -0.02
C TYR A 114 -12.35 -12.51 0.02
N LYS A 115 -12.44 -13.31 -1.05
CA LYS A 115 -13.20 -14.57 -1.03
C LYS A 115 -12.58 -15.51 0.00
N PRO A 116 -13.33 -15.92 1.03
CA PRO A 116 -12.81 -16.84 2.01
C PRO A 116 -12.52 -18.19 1.34
N THR A 117 -11.29 -18.68 1.49
CA THR A 117 -10.79 -19.97 0.99
C THR A 117 -11.42 -21.14 1.77
N TRP A 118 -12.75 -21.26 1.73
CA TRP A 118 -13.46 -22.43 2.28
C TRP A 118 -13.19 -23.72 1.49
N GLN A 119 -12.45 -23.64 0.38
CA GLN A 119 -12.14 -24.77 -0.49
C GLN A 119 -10.88 -25.56 -0.05
N MET A 120 -10.18 -25.13 1.02
CA MET A 120 -8.93 -25.76 1.48
C MET A 120 -9.05 -26.54 2.82
N LEU A 121 -10.23 -26.61 3.44
CA LEU A 121 -10.43 -27.43 4.65
C LEU A 121 -11.33 -28.63 4.35
N GLY A 122 -10.69 -29.76 4.07
CA GLY A 122 -11.28 -31.07 4.29
C GLY A 122 -11.77 -31.23 5.74
N LYS A 123 -12.66 -32.19 5.98
CA LYS A 123 -13.32 -32.46 7.28
C LYS A 123 -12.38 -32.99 8.38
N ALA A 124 -11.17 -32.47 8.51
CA ALA A 124 -10.26 -32.74 9.61
C ALA A 124 -9.79 -31.39 10.18
N PHE A 125 -9.99 -31.18 11.48
CA PHE A 125 -9.75 -29.96 12.25
C PHE A 125 -10.84 -28.88 12.22
N ILE A 126 -12.03 -29.27 12.69
CA ILE A 126 -12.85 -28.34 13.49
C ILE A 126 -12.17 -28.19 14.85
N HIS A 127 -11.17 -27.32 14.96
CA HIS A 127 -10.76 -26.71 16.22
C HIS A 127 -10.33 -25.25 15.94
N GLY A 128 -11.29 -24.34 16.11
CA GLY A 128 -11.04 -23.03 16.72
C GLY A 128 -10.22 -21.95 16.00
N ARG A 129 -9.61 -22.20 14.84
CA ARG A 129 -8.97 -21.12 14.09
C ARG A 129 -10.01 -20.37 13.27
N LYS A 130 -10.54 -19.29 13.84
CA LYS A 130 -11.17 -18.23 13.06
C LYS A 130 -10.19 -17.85 11.94
N SER A 131 -10.50 -18.21 10.69
CA SER A 131 -9.87 -17.61 9.53
C SER A 131 -10.25 -16.13 9.55
N LYS A 132 -9.52 -15.34 10.32
CA LYS A 132 -9.53 -13.89 10.17
C LYS A 132 -8.86 -13.68 8.83
N VAL A 133 -9.66 -13.42 7.80
CA VAL A 133 -9.16 -12.75 6.59
C VAL A 133 -8.37 -11.55 7.12
N MET A 134 -7.05 -11.61 6.98
CA MET A 134 -6.15 -10.61 7.53
C MET A 134 -6.36 -9.34 6.71
N ASP A 135 -6.89 -8.29 7.33
CA ASP A 135 -7.09 -7.01 6.64
C ASP A 135 -5.73 -6.38 6.36
N LEU A 136 -5.32 -6.40 5.10
CA LEU A 136 -4.05 -5.84 4.64
C LEU A 136 -3.97 -4.33 4.92
N ASN A 137 -5.11 -3.62 4.98
CA ASN A 137 -5.14 -2.21 5.37
C ASN A 137 -4.81 -2.05 6.86
N LEU A 138 -5.31 -2.95 7.71
CA LEU A 138 -4.98 -2.96 9.14
C LEU A 138 -3.48 -3.19 9.36
N LEU A 139 -2.88 -4.14 8.65
CA LEU A 139 -1.44 -4.37 8.71
C LEU A 139 -0.64 -3.13 8.29
N ARG A 140 -1.11 -2.39 7.27
CA ARG A 140 -0.49 -1.13 6.85
C ARG A 140 -0.58 -0.06 7.94
N GLU A 141 -1.73 0.08 8.60
CA GLU A 141 -1.89 1.03 9.71
C GLU A 141 -1.03 0.63 10.93
N GLU A 142 -0.88 -0.66 11.21
CA GLU A 142 0.04 -1.15 12.24
C GLU A 142 1.49 -0.77 11.92
N VAL A 143 1.94 -0.89 10.66
CA VAL A 143 3.27 -0.42 10.24
C VAL A 143 3.40 1.09 10.39
N LYS A 144 2.40 1.88 9.95
CA LYS A 144 2.40 3.35 10.11
C LYS A 144 2.57 3.81 11.55
N LEU A 145 2.04 3.05 12.52
CA LEU A 145 2.22 3.34 13.95
C LEU A 145 3.69 3.30 14.40
N TYR A 146 4.57 2.60 13.67
CA TYR A 146 6.00 2.52 13.95
C TYR A 146 6.86 3.31 12.94
N SER A 147 6.33 3.61 11.75
CA SER A 147 6.98 4.47 10.76
C SER A 147 7.09 5.94 11.17
N CYS A 148 7.93 6.68 10.45
CA CYS A 148 8.13 8.12 10.61
C CYS A 148 6.83 8.91 10.38
N THR A 149 6.22 9.41 11.46
CA THR A 149 4.93 10.12 11.44
C THR A 149 4.87 11.20 12.53
N PRO A 150 3.97 12.20 12.42
CA PRO A 150 3.70 13.16 13.49
C PRO A 150 3.03 12.53 14.73
N ARG A 151 3.75 12.48 15.86
CA ARG A 151 3.30 11.87 17.12
C ARG A 151 3.12 12.89 18.23
N ASN A 152 2.30 12.54 19.21
CA ASN A 152 2.09 13.37 20.39
C ASN A 152 3.28 13.26 21.34
N PHE A 153 3.90 14.38 21.66
CA PHE A 153 4.94 14.49 22.67
C PHE A 153 4.52 15.49 23.75
N SER A 154 4.73 15.14 25.01
CA SER A 154 4.61 16.09 26.12
C SER A 154 5.86 16.95 26.20
N VAL A 155 5.72 18.26 26.08
CA VAL A 155 6.85 19.21 26.15
C VAL A 155 6.68 20.19 27.30
N SER A 156 7.78 20.55 27.94
CA SER A 156 7.84 21.53 29.03
C SER A 156 7.79 22.95 28.47
N LEU A 157 6.80 23.75 28.87
CA LEU A 157 6.67 25.13 28.40
C LEU A 157 7.85 26.01 28.79
N ARG A 158 8.49 25.68 29.92
CA ARG A 158 9.70 26.38 30.39
C ARG A 158 10.85 26.22 29.40
N GLU A 159 11.04 25.00 28.90
CA GLU A 159 12.12 24.63 27.99
C GLU A 159 11.84 25.15 26.58
N GLU A 160 10.62 24.93 26.07
CA GLU A 160 10.20 25.38 24.73
C GLU A 160 10.25 26.91 24.60
N LEU A 161 9.76 27.64 25.60
CA LEU A 161 9.70 29.11 25.56
C LEU A 161 10.97 29.78 26.12
N LYS A 162 11.92 28.99 26.64
CA LYS A 162 13.18 29.46 27.24
C LYS A 162 12.98 30.55 28.31
N ARG A 163 11.92 30.43 29.12
CA ARG A 163 11.59 31.40 30.19
C ARG A 163 11.76 30.78 31.57
N ALA A 164 12.58 31.38 32.42
CA ALA A 164 12.81 30.93 33.79
C ALA A 164 12.10 31.80 34.85
N ASP A 165 11.62 32.98 34.47
CA ASP A 165 10.98 34.00 35.32
C ASP A 165 9.46 33.80 35.47
N THR A 166 8.92 32.80 34.78
CA THR A 166 7.50 32.56 34.61
C THR A 166 7.17 31.11 34.96
N ILE A 167 6.11 30.90 35.73
CA ILE A 167 5.51 29.58 35.94
C ILE A 167 4.26 29.47 35.07
N PHE A 168 4.11 28.35 34.37
CA PHE A 168 2.94 28.07 33.54
C PHE A 168 2.09 26.95 34.15
N TRP A 169 0.77 27.06 34.00
CA TRP A 169 -0.18 26.00 34.32
C TRP A 169 -1.12 25.75 33.12
N PRO A 170 -1.17 24.51 32.59
CA PRO A 170 -0.28 23.38 32.93
C PRO A 170 1.19 23.69 32.58
N ASN A 171 2.15 22.99 33.19
CA ASN A 171 3.58 23.17 32.91
C ASN A 171 4.03 22.47 31.61
N CYS A 172 3.29 21.46 31.18
CA CYS A 172 3.52 20.71 29.95
C CYS A 172 2.29 20.74 29.04
N LEU A 173 2.53 20.73 27.73
CA LEU A 173 1.49 20.62 26.71
C LEU A 173 1.83 19.51 25.71
N LEU A 174 0.80 19.00 25.01
CA LEU A 174 0.98 18.07 23.91
C LEU A 174 1.28 18.83 22.62
N VAL A 175 2.38 18.47 21.97
CA VAL A 175 2.74 18.96 20.63
C VAL A 175 2.98 17.81 19.67
N LYS A 176 2.84 18.07 18.38
CA LYS A 176 3.25 17.11 17.35
C LYS A 176 4.75 17.21 17.10
N ARG A 177 5.47 16.10 17.22
CA ARG A 177 6.87 15.95 16.75
C ARG A 177 6.98 14.72 15.86
N CYS A 178 7.93 14.77 14.94
CA CYS A 178 8.25 13.61 14.11
C CYS A 178 8.90 12.53 14.97
N GLY A 179 8.43 11.30 14.82
CA GLY A 179 8.98 10.14 15.51
C GLY A 179 8.59 8.84 14.81
N GLY A 180 9.18 7.74 15.26
CA GLY A 180 9.13 6.45 14.58
C GLY A 180 10.46 6.11 13.92
N ASN A 181 10.46 5.04 13.12
CA ASN A 181 11.64 4.57 12.41
C ASN A 181 11.52 4.77 10.89
N CYS A 182 12.65 4.67 10.21
CA CYS A 182 12.76 4.81 8.76
C CYS A 182 13.11 3.49 8.06
N VAL A 183 12.77 2.35 8.67
CA VAL A 183 13.18 1.02 8.17
C VAL A 183 12.43 0.64 6.88
N CYS A 184 11.25 1.21 6.64
CA CYS A 184 10.41 0.95 5.47
C CYS A 184 10.60 1.98 4.34
N CYS A 185 11.85 2.22 3.90
CA CYS A 185 12.15 3.12 2.78
C CYS A 185 12.70 2.35 1.56
N SER A 186 12.65 2.96 0.37
CA SER A 186 13.07 2.33 -0.90
C SER A 186 14.59 2.10 -1.02
N HIS A 187 15.41 2.83 -0.25
CA HIS A 187 16.87 2.82 -0.39
C HIS A 187 17.56 2.51 0.94
N ASN A 188 18.09 1.28 1.07
CA ASN A 188 19.03 0.81 2.09
C ASN A 188 19.08 1.66 3.38
N CYS A 189 18.01 1.61 4.18
CA CYS A 189 17.65 2.64 5.16
C CYS A 189 18.50 2.69 6.45
N ASN A 190 19.74 2.20 6.37
CA ASN A 190 20.60 2.02 7.53
C ASN A 190 21.07 3.35 8.14
N GLU A 191 21.02 4.44 7.38
CA GLU A 191 21.42 5.80 7.80
C GLU A 191 20.33 6.84 7.52
N CYS A 192 19.08 6.56 7.91
CA CYS A 192 17.96 7.47 7.74
C CYS A 192 17.49 8.08 9.07
N GLN A 193 17.10 9.35 9.03
CA GLN A 193 16.51 10.06 10.15
C GLN A 193 15.10 10.54 9.82
N CYS A 194 14.18 10.35 10.76
CA CYS A 194 12.82 10.89 10.68
C CYS A 194 12.85 12.39 11.01
N VAL A 195 12.57 13.24 10.03
CA VAL A 195 12.66 14.70 10.15
C VAL A 195 11.36 15.38 9.70
N PRO A 196 11.04 16.58 10.22
CA PRO A 196 9.89 17.34 9.74
C PRO A 196 10.11 17.90 8.35
N THR A 197 9.12 17.73 7.48
CA THR A 197 9.05 18.41 6.18
C THR A 197 8.17 19.66 6.26
N LYS A 198 7.26 19.71 7.24
CA LYS A 198 6.40 20.87 7.49
C LYS A 198 6.21 21.11 8.97
N VAL A 199 6.46 22.35 9.39
CA VAL A 199 6.30 22.81 10.78
C VAL A 199 5.35 24.00 10.81
N THR A 200 4.42 24.00 11.77
CA THR A 200 3.51 25.13 12.01
C THR A 200 3.62 25.60 13.45
N LYS A 201 3.35 26.90 13.67
CA LYS A 201 3.23 27.47 15.01
C LYS A 201 1.77 27.53 15.40
N ARG A 202 1.42 26.89 16.52
CA ARG A 202 0.07 26.92 17.10
C ARG A 202 0.12 27.60 18.46
N TYR A 203 -0.88 28.40 18.77
CA TYR A 203 -1.01 29.10 20.05
C TYR A 203 -1.85 28.27 21.00
N HIS A 204 -1.42 28.19 22.27
CA HIS A 204 -2.11 27.48 23.33
C HIS A 204 -2.36 28.43 24.49
N GLU A 205 -3.60 28.54 24.94
CA GLU A 205 -3.94 29.36 26.09
C GLU A 205 -3.49 28.65 27.38
N VAL A 206 -2.71 29.36 28.20
CA VAL A 206 -2.19 28.84 29.47
C VAL A 206 -2.31 29.90 30.58
N LEU A 207 -2.36 29.44 31.82
CA LEU A 207 -2.25 30.33 32.97
C LEU A 207 -0.78 30.65 33.23
N GLN A 208 -0.45 31.94 33.20
CA GLN A 208 0.87 32.46 33.49
C GLN A 208 0.91 33.04 34.91
N LEU A 209 1.90 32.65 35.70
CA LEU A 209 2.16 33.17 37.03
C LEU A 209 3.54 33.83 37.07
N LYS A 210 3.60 35.13 37.35
CA LYS A 210 4.84 35.92 37.45
C LYS A 210 4.99 36.54 38.83
N HIS A 211 6.20 36.55 39.36
CA HIS A 211 6.50 37.30 40.59
C HIS A 211 6.52 38.80 40.30
N ARG A 212 5.74 39.62 41.03
CA ARG A 212 5.83 41.09 40.95
C ARG A 212 6.77 41.60 42.02
N VAL A 213 7.81 42.32 41.62
CA VAL A 213 8.72 42.99 42.56
C VAL A 213 7.94 44.07 43.32
N GLY A 214 7.92 43.99 44.65
CA GLY A 214 7.32 45.01 45.54
C GLY A 214 5.90 44.74 46.04
N ILE A 215 5.20 43.71 45.55
CA ILE A 215 3.87 43.31 46.04
C ILE A 215 3.95 41.84 46.47
N ARG A 216 3.46 41.48 47.66
CA ARG A 216 3.38 40.06 48.06
C ARG A 216 2.40 39.33 47.15
N GLY A 217 2.89 38.35 46.38
CA GLY A 217 2.06 37.43 45.60
C GLY A 217 2.51 37.27 44.14
N LEU A 218 1.93 36.26 43.46
CA LEU A 218 2.13 36.06 42.03
C LEU A 218 1.03 36.76 41.25
N HIS A 219 1.42 37.54 40.25
CA HIS A 219 0.52 38.05 39.23
C HIS A 219 0.09 36.91 38.31
N LYS A 220 -1.22 36.78 38.10
CA LYS A 220 -1.85 35.69 37.36
C LYS A 220 -2.53 36.28 36.13
N SER A 221 -2.27 35.71 34.96
CA SER A 221 -2.90 36.13 33.71
C SER A 221 -2.99 34.96 32.73
N LEU A 222 -4.04 34.92 31.92
CA LEU A 222 -4.06 34.03 30.75
C LEU A 222 -3.10 34.57 29.69
N ALA A 223 -2.44 33.66 28.97
CA ALA A 223 -1.51 34.00 27.90
C ALA A 223 -1.55 32.93 26.81
N ASP A 224 -1.52 33.37 25.56
CA ASP A 224 -1.34 32.48 24.40
C ASP A 224 0.16 32.25 24.17
N VAL A 225 0.60 31.00 24.32
CA VAL A 225 1.98 30.62 24.09
C VAL A 225 2.14 29.91 22.74
N PRO A 226 3.09 30.36 21.89
CA PRO A 226 3.34 29.71 20.62
C PRO A 226 4.19 28.44 20.81
N LEU A 227 3.74 27.33 20.23
CA LEU A 227 4.47 26.06 20.18
C LEU A 227 4.58 25.57 18.74
N GLU A 228 5.70 24.94 18.41
CA GLU A 228 5.93 24.36 17.09
C GLU A 228 5.38 22.93 17.03
N HIS A 229 4.63 22.65 15.96
CA HIS A 229 4.02 21.36 15.66
C HIS A 229 4.55 20.89 14.30
N HIS A 230 5.04 19.67 14.26
CA HIS A 230 5.41 19.02 13.01
C HIS A 230 4.10 18.48 12.39
N GLU A 231 3.72 18.97 11.22
CA GLU A 231 2.50 18.55 10.52
C GLU A 231 2.77 17.38 9.56
N GLU A 232 3.95 17.36 8.94
CA GLU A 232 4.37 16.35 7.97
C GLU A 232 5.82 15.93 8.31
N CYS A 233 6.10 14.65 8.15
CA CYS A 233 7.38 14.01 8.48
C CYS A 233 7.81 13.11 7.34
N ASP A 234 9.12 13.01 7.13
CA ASP A 234 9.69 12.11 6.13
C ASP A 234 11.06 11.56 6.57
N CYS A 235 11.46 10.48 5.93
CA CYS A 235 12.73 9.80 6.17
C CYS A 235 13.80 10.34 5.22
N VAL A 236 14.80 11.02 5.79
CA VAL A 236 15.94 11.53 5.02
C VAL A 236 17.16 10.66 5.30
N CYS A 237 17.70 10.05 4.24
CA CYS A 237 18.81 9.10 4.29
C CYS A 237 20.11 9.71 3.77
N LYS A 238 21.23 9.45 4.44
CA LYS A 238 22.56 9.79 3.91
C LYS A 238 22.92 8.79 2.81
N GLY A 239 22.64 9.15 1.55
CA GLY A 239 22.90 8.24 0.42
C GLY A 239 22.70 8.80 -0.98
N ASN A 240 21.84 9.81 -1.19
CA ASN A 240 21.60 10.35 -2.53
C ASN A 240 22.03 11.83 -2.64
N THR A 241 23.33 12.07 -2.51
CA THR A 241 23.99 13.24 -3.14
C THR A 241 25.04 12.71 -4.12
N GLU A 242 24.59 11.97 -5.12
CA GLU A 242 25.34 11.72 -6.35
C GLU A 242 24.37 11.83 -7.54
N GLY A 243 24.55 12.85 -8.38
CA GLY A 243 23.89 13.01 -9.67
C GLY A 243 23.20 14.35 -9.87
#